data_AF-A0A8D8CGT3-F1
#
_entry.id   AF-A0A8D8CGT3-F1
#
_cell.length_a   1.000
_cell.length_b   1.000
_cell.length_c   1.000
_cell.angle_alpha   90.00
_cell.angle_beta   90.00
_cell.angle_gamma   90.00
#
_symmetry.space_group_name_H-M   'P 1'
#
loop_
_entity.id
_entity.type
_entity.pdbx_description
1 polymer ?
#
loop_
_entity_poly.entity_id
_entity_poly.type
_entity_poly.pdbx_seq_one_letter_code
_entity_poly.pdbx_strand_id
1 'polypeptide(L)'
;SEFYELAKMLPLEAAITGQLDKASIIRLTMSYLKLKEFSEQGVPTWPRESIRSNDIFENHIGTHILHLLDGFSLATSVDGRFLYISETVTNCLGLSQIEL
;
A
#
# COMPACT_ATOMS: atom_id res chain seq x y z
N SER A 1 2.17 -20.00 -12.13
CA SER A 1 2.94 -20.50 -10.96
C SER A 1 2.30 -19.95 -9.70
N GLU A 2 2.52 -20.55 -8.53
CA GLU A 2 1.94 -20.06 -7.27
C GLU A 2 2.32 -18.60 -6.97
N PHE A 3 3.58 -18.22 -7.23
CA PHE A 3 4.04 -16.83 -7.11
C PHE A 3 3.27 -15.84 -7.99
N TYR A 4 2.89 -16.24 -9.20
CA TYR A 4 2.14 -15.38 -10.12
C TYR A 4 0.70 -15.15 -9.64
N GLU A 5 0.05 -16.20 -9.12
CA GLU A 5 -1.29 -16.05 -8.53
C GLU A 5 -1.23 -15.23 -7.24
N LEU A 6 -0.16 -15.37 -6.45
CA LEU A 6 0.06 -14.52 -5.28
C LEU A 6 0.27 -13.05 -5.67
N ALA A 7 1.06 -12.77 -6.69
CA ALA A 7 1.30 -11.41 -7.17
C ALA A 7 0.00 -10.72 -7.62
N LYS A 8 -0.91 -11.44 -8.29
CA LYS A 8 -2.22 -10.93 -8.71
C LYS A 8 -3.14 -10.55 -7.54
N MET A 9 -2.94 -11.14 -6.37
CA MET A 9 -3.75 -10.82 -5.18
C MET A 9 -3.25 -9.57 -4.44
N LEU A 10 -2.07 -9.05 -4.77
CA LEU A 10 -1.58 -7.81 -4.18
C LEU A 10 -2.42 -6.62 -4.67
N PRO A 11 -2.65 -5.61 -3.81
CA PRO A 11 -3.40 -4.39 -4.16
C PRO A 11 -2.54 -3.43 -5.00
N LEU A 12 -2.05 -3.91 -6.15
CA LEU A 12 -1.18 -3.21 -7.08
C LEU A 12 -1.70 -3.40 -8.50
N GLU A 13 -1.34 -2.49 -9.40
CA GLU A 13 -1.73 -2.62 -10.80
C GLU A 13 -1.11 -3.86 -11.46
N ALA A 14 -1.85 -4.47 -12.40
CA ALA A 14 -1.40 -5.65 -13.13
C ALA A 14 -0.07 -5.43 -13.88
N ALA A 15 0.17 -4.20 -14.36
CA ALA A 15 1.41 -3.82 -15.04
C ALA A 15 2.63 -3.89 -14.11
N ILE A 16 2.44 -3.66 -12.80
CA ILE A 16 3.47 -3.73 -11.77
C ILE A 16 3.66 -5.18 -11.32
N THR A 17 2.57 -5.87 -10.97
CA THR A 17 2.63 -7.23 -10.42
C THR A 17 3.22 -8.24 -11.40
N GLY A 18 3.06 -8.01 -12.71
CA GLY A 18 3.67 -8.83 -13.76
C GLY A 18 5.21 -8.76 -13.84
N GLN A 19 5.83 -7.75 -13.23
CA GLN A 19 7.30 -7.51 -13.30
C GLN A 19 8.03 -7.86 -12.01
N LEU A 20 7.31 -8.24 -10.95
CA LEU A 20 7.92 -8.53 -9.65
C LEU A 20 8.74 -9.81 -9.67
N ASP A 21 9.93 -9.76 -9.08
CA ASP A 21 10.69 -10.95 -8.75
C ASP A 21 10.06 -11.72 -7.55
N LYS A 22 10.47 -12.98 -7.36
CA LYS A 22 9.91 -13.85 -6.31
C LYS A 22 10.13 -13.31 -4.89
N ALA A 23 11.27 -12.68 -4.62
CA ALA A 23 11.56 -12.12 -3.30
C ALA A 23 10.69 -10.90 -3.01
N SER A 24 10.53 -10.02 -4.00
CA SER A 24 9.65 -8.86 -3.94
C SER A 24 8.19 -9.27 -3.71
N ILE A 25 7.68 -10.30 -4.40
CA ILE A 25 6.32 -10.83 -4.18
C ILE A 25 6.13 -11.26 -2.71
N ILE A 26 7.07 -12.00 -2.14
CA ILE A 26 6.97 -12.47 -0.75
C ILE A 26 7.05 -11.29 0.24
N ARG A 27 7.99 -10.36 0.03
CA ARG A 27 8.16 -9.19 0.90
C ARG A 27 6.90 -8.34 0.92
N LEU A 28 6.36 -7.99 -0.25
CA LEU A 28 5.14 -7.19 -0.36
C LEU A 28 3.92 -7.89 0.23
N THR A 29 3.80 -9.21 0.02
CA THR A 29 2.74 -10.01 0.64
C THR A 29 2.81 -9.96 2.17
N MET A 30 4.01 -10.14 2.74
CA MET A 30 4.21 -10.09 4.18
C MET A 30 3.92 -8.69 4.75
N SER A 31 4.38 -7.62 4.09
CA SER A 31 4.07 -6.25 4.50
C SER A 31 2.58 -5.96 4.41
N TYR A 32 1.89 -6.41 3.36
CA TYR A 32 0.44 -6.25 3.21
C TYR A 32 -0.35 -6.96 4.31
N LEU A 33 0.00 -8.20 4.64
CA LEU A 33 -0.64 -8.95 5.72
C LEU A 33 -0.45 -8.26 7.08
N LYS A 34 0.76 -7.79 7.37
CA LYS A 34 1.06 -7.04 8.59
C LYS A 34 0.36 -5.69 8.64
N LEU A 35 0.27 -4.98 7.52
CA LEU A 35 -0.48 -3.73 7.43
C LEU A 35 -1.97 -3.96 7.68
N LYS A 36 -2.52 -5.06 7.16
CA LYS A 36 -3.91 -5.46 7.43
C LYS A 36 -4.11 -5.75 8.92
N GLU A 37 -3.24 -6.52 9.54
CA GLU A 37 -3.32 -6.74 11.00
C GLU A 37 -3.21 -5.42 11.79
N PHE A 38 -2.28 -4.55 11.42
CA PHE A 38 -2.08 -3.24 12.04
C PHE A 38 -3.33 -2.35 11.92
N SER A 39 -3.96 -2.32 10.75
CA SER A 39 -5.15 -1.49 10.51
C SER A 39 -6.37 -1.97 11.29
N GLU A 40 -6.44 -3.28 11.57
CA GLU A 40 -7.49 -3.91 12.38
C GLU A 40 -7.32 -3.69 13.89
N GLN A 41 -6.08 -3.52 14.37
CA GLN A 41 -5.75 -3.32 15.78
C GLN A 41 -5.66 -1.84 16.18
N GLY A 42 -5.70 -0.91 15.22
CA GLY A 42 -5.65 0.54 15.47
C GLY A 42 -6.79 1.05 16.35
N VAL A 43 -6.57 2.16 17.06
CA VAL A 43 -7.60 2.87 17.85
C VAL A 43 -7.66 4.35 17.44
N PRO A 44 -8.77 4.81 16.81
CA PRO A 44 -9.85 4.00 16.27
C PRO A 44 -9.34 3.07 15.16
N THR A 45 -10.03 1.94 14.98
CA THR A 45 -9.71 0.99 13.91
C THR A 45 -9.82 1.69 12.57
N TRP A 46 -8.89 1.40 11.65
CA TRP A 46 -8.97 2.01 10.33
C TRP A 46 -10.24 1.50 9.63
N PRO A 47 -11.03 2.39 9.01
CA PRO A 47 -12.28 2.00 8.37
C PRO A 47 -12.00 0.95 7.29
N ARG A 48 -12.65 -0.22 7.39
CA ARG A 48 -12.48 -1.35 6.44
C ARG A 48 -13.22 -1.15 5.12
N GLU A 49 -14.22 -0.29 5.11
CA GLU A 49 -15.00 0.03 3.92
C GLU A 49 -14.63 1.42 3.44
N SER A 50 -14.32 1.52 2.14
CA SER A 50 -14.62 2.76 1.43
C SER A 50 -16.07 3.08 1.75
N ILE A 51 -16.34 4.30 2.19
CA ILE A 51 -17.70 4.80 2.21
C ILE A 51 -18.18 4.56 0.77
N ARG A 52 -19.05 3.56 0.56
CA ARG A 52 -19.65 3.32 -0.75
C ARG A 52 -20.71 4.40 -0.95
N SER A 53 -20.27 5.65 -1.03
CA SER A 53 -21.09 6.67 -1.64
C SER A 53 -21.00 6.49 -3.15
N ASN A 54 -22.08 6.83 -3.83
CA ASN A 54 -22.05 7.03 -5.27
C ASN A 54 -21.26 8.30 -5.66
N ASP A 55 -20.54 8.93 -4.72
CA ASP A 55 -19.80 10.15 -4.96
C ASP A 55 -18.41 9.82 -5.50
N ILE A 56 -18.12 10.32 -6.71
CA ILE A 56 -16.84 10.18 -7.39
C ILE A 56 -15.70 10.75 -6.52
N PHE A 57 -16.02 11.76 -5.70
CA PHE A 57 -15.07 12.40 -4.80
C PHE A 57 -14.58 11.45 -3.69
N GLU A 58 -15.47 10.70 -3.05
CA GLU A 58 -15.08 9.76 -1.99
C GLU A 58 -14.28 8.57 -2.53
N ASN A 59 -14.53 8.16 -3.79
CA ASN A 59 -13.77 7.09 -4.43
C ASN A 59 -12.29 7.44 -4.67
N HIS A 60 -11.93 8.73 -4.72
CA HIS A 60 -10.57 9.21 -4.97
C HIS A 60 -9.96 9.96 -3.77
N ILE A 61 -10.63 9.94 -2.61
CA ILE A 61 -10.22 10.74 -1.46
C ILE A 61 -8.79 10.41 -1.00
N GLY A 62 -8.39 9.14 -1.04
CA GLY A 62 -7.04 8.71 -0.69
C GLY A 62 -5.97 9.35 -1.58
N THR A 63 -6.19 9.35 -2.90
CA THR A 63 -5.28 9.97 -3.87
C THR A 63 -5.22 11.49 -3.69
N HIS A 64 -6.36 12.14 -3.46
CA HIS A 64 -6.40 13.58 -3.19
C HIS A 64 -5.66 13.95 -1.91
N ILE A 65 -5.83 13.20 -0.83
CA ILE A 65 -5.10 13.41 0.43
C ILE A 65 -3.59 13.30 0.19
N LEU A 66 -3.14 12.28 -0.55
CA LEU A 66 -1.72 12.10 -0.86
C LEU A 66 -1.16 13.21 -1.76
N HIS A 67 -1.93 13.74 -2.70
CA HIS A 67 -1.50 14.87 -3.53
C HIS A 67 -1.46 16.21 -2.77
N LEU A 68 -2.29 16.36 -1.74
CA LEU A 68 -2.26 17.55 -0.87
C LEU A 68 -1.11 17.50 0.14
N LEU A 69 -0.58 16.31 0.44
CA LEU A 69 0.62 16.14 1.23
C LEU A 69 1.83 16.56 0.37
N ASP A 70 2.54 17.60 0.80
CA ASP A 70 3.88 17.96 0.28
C ASP A 70 4.94 16.98 0.83
N GLY A 71 4.75 15.69 0.55
CA GLY A 71 5.49 14.60 1.16
C GLY A 71 4.94 13.22 0.86
N PHE A 72 5.27 12.27 1.73
CA PHE A 72 4.78 10.91 1.67
C PHE A 72 4.29 10.42 3.03
N SER A 73 3.34 9.49 3.01
CA SER A 73 2.87 8.80 4.20
C SER A 73 3.64 7.51 4.39
N LEU A 74 3.94 7.17 5.65
CA LEU A 74 4.69 5.99 6.03
C LEU A 74 4.05 5.36 7.28
N ALA A 75 3.80 4.06 7.23
CA ALA A 75 3.47 3.24 8.39
C ALA A 75 4.57 2.21 8.60
N THR A 76 5.03 2.08 9.85
CA THR A 76 6.10 1.16 10.23
C THR A 76 5.66 0.23 11.34
N SER A 77 6.24 -0.96 11.40
CA SER A 77 6.14 -1.84 12.55
C SER A 77 7.07 -1.37 13.67
N VAL A 78 6.88 -1.94 14.87
CA VAL A 78 7.68 -1.61 16.06
C VAL A 78 9.18 -1.85 15.89
N ASP A 79 9.58 -2.72 14.96
CA ASP A 79 10.97 -3.01 14.60
C ASP A 79 11.49 -2.16 13.43
N GLY A 80 10.74 -1.13 13.00
CA GLY A 80 11.13 -0.17 11.97
C GLY A 80 10.96 -0.64 10.54
N ARG A 81 10.35 -1.82 10.30
CA ARG A 81 10.06 -2.27 8.92
C ARG A 81 8.89 -1.51 8.34
N PHE A 82 8.93 -1.26 7.04
CA PHE A 82 7.86 -0.58 6.34
C PHE A 82 6.67 -1.52 6.14
N LEU A 83 5.51 -1.10 6.65
CA LEU A 83 4.22 -1.76 6.44
C LEU A 83 3.51 -1.15 5.24
N TYR A 84 3.62 0.16 5.09
CA TYR A 84 3.07 0.93 3.97
C TYR A 84 3.92 2.17 3.75
N ILE A 85 4.15 2.53 2.50
CA ILE A 85 4.66 3.84 2.10
C ILE A 85 3.87 4.31 0.89
N SER A 86 3.52 5.59 0.78
CA SER A 86 2.77 6.10 -0.38
C SER A 86 3.65 6.22 -1.63
N GLU A 87 3.06 6.08 -2.81
CA GLU A 87 3.74 6.21 -4.10
C GLU A 87 4.45 7.58 -4.27
N THR A 88 3.94 8.62 -3.60
CA THR A 88 4.52 9.96 -3.58
C THR A 88 5.94 10.02 -3.02
N VAL A 89 6.43 8.96 -2.33
CA VAL A 89 7.84 8.86 -1.92
C VAL A 89 8.80 9.00 -3.12
N THR A 90 8.37 8.55 -4.30
CA THR A 90 9.15 8.68 -5.53
C THR A 90 9.45 10.15 -5.85
N ASN A 91 8.48 11.04 -5.62
CA ASN A 91 8.63 12.47 -5.87
C ASN A 91 9.58 13.13 -4.86
N CYS A 92 9.63 12.61 -3.63
CA CYS A 92 10.45 13.17 -2.56
C CYS A 92 11.89 12.64 -2.56
N LEU A 93 12.08 11.35 -2.82
CA LEU A 93 13.35 10.64 -2.64
C LEU A 93 13.88 9.95 -3.91
N GLY A 94 13.09 9.86 -4.98
CA GLY A 94 13.46 9.16 -6.21
C GLY A 94 13.49 7.64 -6.10
N LEU A 95 12.97 7.08 -5.00
CA LEU A 95 12.92 5.63 -4.74
C LEU A 95 11.53 5.09 -5.08
N SER A 96 11.48 3.89 -5.67
CA SER A 96 10.20 3.23 -5.95
C SER A 96 9.55 2.74 -4.65
N GLN A 97 8.25 2.94 -4.51
CA GLN A 97 7.45 2.33 -3.44
C GLN A 97 7.65 0.82 -3.38
N ILE A 98 7.85 0.17 -4.53
CA ILE A 98 8.04 -1.26 -4.65
C ILE A 98 9.39 -1.69 -4.09
N GLU A 99 10.40 -0.84 -4.08
CA GLU A 99 11.76 -1.16 -3.59
C GLU A 99 11.90 -0.99 -2.07
N LEU A 100 11.00 -0.23 -1.46
CA LEU A 100 10.92 0.08 -0.03
C LEU A 100 10.05 -0.94 0.71
#